data_AF-A0A915NT79-F1
#
_entry.id   AF-A0A915NT79-F1
#
_cell.length_a   1.000
_cell.length_b   1.000
_cell.length_c   1.000
_cell.angle_alpha   90.00
_cell.angle_beta   90.00
_cell.angle_gamma   90.00
#
_symmetry.space_group_name_H-M   'P 1'
#
loop_
_entity.id
_entity.type
_entity.pdbx_description
1 polymer ?
#
loop_
_entity_poly.entity_id
_entity_poly.type
_entity_poly.pdbx_seq_one_letter_code
_entity_poly.pdbx_strand_id
1 'polypeptide(L)'
;MECRHINQIRLLIEAVSRYKNSNIDVVAFSMGSPMARKAILGGICVDIGQYLGQPLTSLVHTFIGVAGANRDAEPLCKLLSWAEPCNQINGISCNSAFLRDINSV
;
A
#
# COMPACT_ATOMS: atom_id res chain seq x y z
N MET A 1 -4.49 -2.49 -7.01
CA MET A 1 -3.46 -1.67 -6.34
C MET A 1 -2.20 -1.70 -7.17
N GLU A 2 -2.21 -0.94 -8.26
CA GLU A 2 -1.14 -0.95 -9.25
C GLU A 2 0.17 -0.39 -8.70
N CYS A 3 1.29 -1.00 -9.11
CA CYS A 3 2.62 -0.54 -8.72
C CYS A 3 2.89 0.93 -9.05
N ARG A 4 2.36 1.45 -10.17
CA ARG A 4 2.51 2.86 -10.56
C ARG A 4 1.98 3.80 -9.48
N HIS A 5 0.79 3.53 -8.94
CA HIS A 5 0.19 4.35 -7.88
C HIS A 5 0.96 4.25 -6.56
N ILE A 6 1.44 3.05 -6.23
CA ILE A 6 2.26 2.83 -5.04
C ILE A 6 3.58 3.61 -5.14
N ASN A 7 4.22 3.59 -6.31
CA ASN A 7 5.44 4.35 -6.57
C ASN A 7 5.20 5.86 -6.47
N GLN A 8 4.06 6.37 -6.94
CA GLN A 8 3.68 7.78 -6.76
C GLN A 8 3.55 8.17 -5.29
N ILE A 9 2.90 7.32 -4.47
CA ILE A 9 2.80 7.54 -3.01
C ILE A 9 4.20 7.53 -2.38
N ARG A 10 5.06 6.59 -2.79
CA ARG A 10 6.43 6.49 -2.30
C ARG A 10 7.25 7.75 -2.57
N LEU A 11 7.23 8.22 -3.82
CA LEU A 11 7.91 9.45 -4.23
C LEU A 11 7.39 10.67 -3.46
N LEU A 12 6.09 10.72 -3.17
CA LEU A 12 5.50 11.78 -2.35
C LEU A 12 6.02 11.75 -0.90
N ILE A 13 6.10 10.58 -0.27
CA ILE A 13 6.66 10.42 1.08
C ILE A 13 8.09 10.95 1.14
N GLU A 14 8.93 10.54 0.18
CA GLU A 14 10.32 10.99 0.10
C GLU A 14 10.42 12.50 -0.17
N ALA A 15 9.62 13.03 -1.09
CA ALA A 15 9.63 14.45 -1.44
C ALA A 15 9.24 15.33 -0.23
N VAL A 16 8.18 14.98 0.48
CA VAL A 16 7.71 15.74 1.66
C VAL A 16 8.72 15.64 2.80
N SER A 17 9.26 14.46 3.08
CA SER A 17 10.27 14.28 4.12
C SER A 17 11.53 15.10 3.84
N ARG A 18 12.01 15.10 2.59
CA ARG A 18 13.17 15.90 2.16
C ARG A 18 12.88 17.39 2.19
N TYR A 19 11.71 17.82 1.74
CA TYR A 19 11.30 19.22 1.75
C TYR A 19 11.24 19.80 3.17
N LYS A 20 10.66 19.04 4.10
CA LYS A 20 10.58 19.43 5.52
C LYS A 20 11.90 19.20 6.27
N ASN A 21 12.80 18.39 5.72
CA ASN A 21 13.98 17.84 6.38
C ASN A 21 13.65 17.18 7.73
N SER A 22 12.57 16.39 7.74
CA SER A 22 12.14 15.65 8.93
C SER A 22 11.37 14.39 8.57
N ASN A 23 11.15 13.53 9.55
CA ASN A 23 10.16 12.46 9.44
C ASN A 23 8.75 13.05 9.26
N ILE A 24 7.87 12.27 8.63
CA ILE A 24 6.48 12.64 8.37
C ILE A 24 5.51 11.68 9.05
N ASP A 25 4.28 12.15 9.26
CA ASP A 25 3.16 11.31 9.66
C ASP A 25 2.28 11.04 8.44
N VAL A 26 1.87 9.79 8.25
CA VAL A 26 1.05 9.34 7.12
C VAL A 26 -0.31 8.88 7.64
N VAL A 27 -1.37 9.57 7.25
CA VAL A 27 -2.76 9.17 7.52
C VAL A 27 -3.37 8.67 6.21
N ALA A 28 -3.75 7.39 6.18
CA ALA A 28 -4.21 6.74 4.96
C ALA A 28 -5.60 6.14 5.17
N PHE A 29 -6.55 6.47 4.28
CA PHE A 29 -7.96 6.07 4.41
C PHE A 29 -8.36 4.99 3.41
N SER A 30 -9.18 4.03 3.85
CA SER A 30 -9.78 3.01 2.97
C SER A 30 -8.72 2.25 2.16
N MET A 31 -8.88 2.12 0.85
CA MET A 31 -7.89 1.50 -0.05
C MET A 31 -6.51 2.18 -0.01
N GLY A 32 -6.45 3.46 0.37
CA GLY A 32 -5.19 4.18 0.54
C GLY A 32 -4.31 3.59 1.65
N SER A 33 -4.89 2.98 2.68
CA SER A 33 -4.14 2.32 3.78
C SER A 33 -3.20 1.23 3.28
N PRO A 34 -3.68 0.14 2.64
CA PRO A 34 -2.79 -0.91 2.14
C PRO A 34 -1.80 -0.38 1.09
N MET A 35 -2.21 0.56 0.24
CA MET A 35 -1.32 1.15 -0.77
C MET A 35 -0.16 1.94 -0.16
N ALA A 36 -0.45 2.81 0.82
CA ALA A 36 0.56 3.56 1.55
C ALA A 36 1.47 2.62 2.35
N ARG A 37 0.91 1.57 2.95
CA ARG A 37 1.69 0.55 3.66
C ARG A 37 2.67 -0.16 2.72
N LYS A 38 2.26 -0.54 1.50
CA LYS A 38 3.18 -1.08 0.48
C LYS A 38 4.24 -0.06 0.06
N ALA A 39 3.89 1.21 -0.12
CA ALA A 39 4.85 2.25 -0.48
C ALA A 39 5.93 2.44 0.60
N ILE A 40 5.54 2.37 1.88
CA ILE A 40 6.44 2.46 3.04
C ILE A 40 7.32 1.21 3.15
N LEU A 41 6.74 0.01 3.04
CA LEU A 41 7.49 -1.25 3.16
C LEU A 41 8.44 -1.49 1.98
N GLY A 42 8.12 -0.98 0.78
CA GLY A 42 8.94 -1.17 -0.42
C GLY A 42 8.89 -2.62 -0.93
N GLY A 43 10.05 -3.16 -1.33
CA GLY A 43 10.16 -4.50 -1.89
C GLY A 43 9.69 -4.58 -3.36
N ILE A 44 9.20 -5.74 -3.77
CA ILE A 44 8.78 -6.01 -5.15
C ILE A 44 7.26 -5.88 -5.29
N CYS A 45 6.79 -5.20 -6.32
CA CYS A 45 5.38 -5.13 -6.66
C CYS A 45 4.90 -6.47 -7.24
N VAL A 46 3.76 -6.98 -6.75
CA VAL A 46 3.24 -8.31 -7.12
C VAL A 46 2.63 -8.38 -8.52
N ASP A 47 2.26 -7.25 -9.12
CA ASP A 47 1.62 -7.19 -10.44
C ASP A 47 2.63 -7.20 -11.59
N ILE A 48 3.63 -6.31 -11.55
CA ILE A 48 4.60 -6.13 -12.64
C ILE A 48 6.05 -6.49 -12.25
N GLY A 49 6.29 -6.93 -11.02
CA GLY A 49 7.63 -7.31 -10.56
C GLY A 49 8.61 -6.13 -10.37
N GLN A 50 8.14 -4.89 -10.45
CA GLN A 50 8.99 -3.71 -10.25
C GLN A 50 9.48 -3.64 -8.81
N TYR A 51 10.77 -3.38 -8.64
CA TYR A 51 11.38 -3.14 -7.34
C TYR A 51 11.19 -1.69 -6.91
N LEU A 52 10.55 -1.47 -5.76
CA LEU A 52 10.29 -0.16 -5.16
C LEU A 52 11.46 0.37 -4.33
N GLY A 53 12.43 -0.49 -3.99
CA GLY A 53 13.52 -0.14 -3.07
C GLY A 53 13.31 -0.65 -1.65
N GLN A 54 14.23 -0.23 -0.77
CA GLN A 54 14.22 -0.58 0.66
C GLN A 54 13.06 0.10 1.41
N PRO A 55 12.70 -0.36 2.62
CA PRO A 55 11.66 0.29 3.42
C PRO A 55 11.97 1.77 3.71
N LEU A 56 10.95 2.63 3.69
CA LEU A 56 11.00 4.05 4.10
C LEU A 56 10.66 4.24 5.58
N THR A 57 10.75 3.19 6.40
CA THR A 57 10.38 3.23 7.82
C THR A 57 11.16 4.28 8.61
N SER A 58 12.38 4.64 8.18
CA SER A 58 13.17 5.71 8.78
C SER A 58 12.65 7.13 8.45
N LEU A 59 11.84 7.32 7.40
CA LEU A 59 11.27 8.60 7.00
C LEU A 59 9.86 8.83 7.57
N VAL A 60 9.21 7.77 8.07
CA VAL A 60 7.85 7.81 8.58
C VAL A 60 7.88 7.68 10.10
N HIS A 61 7.42 8.71 10.80
CA HIS A 61 7.33 8.71 12.25
C HIS A 61 6.05 7.99 12.72
N THR A 62 4.90 8.40 12.19
CA THR A 62 3.59 7.76 12.46
C THR A 62 2.93 7.28 11.18
N PHE A 63 2.33 6.10 11.24
CA PHE A 63 1.39 5.63 10.22
C PHE A 63 0.03 5.33 10.86
N ILE A 64 -1.03 5.95 10.36
CA ILE A 64 -2.41 5.74 10.81
C ILE A 64 -3.24 5.26 9.62
N GLY A 65 -3.72 4.02 9.71
CA GLY A 65 -4.69 3.48 8.77
C GLY A 65 -6.12 3.68 9.29
N VAL A 66 -6.96 4.39 8.52
CA VAL A 66 -8.36 4.66 8.88
C VAL A 66 -9.28 3.85 7.95
N ALA A 67 -10.08 2.96 8.52
CA ALA A 67 -10.97 2.06 7.77
C ALA A 67 -10.26 1.29 6.62
N GLY A 68 -8.98 0.95 6.83
CA GLY A 68 -8.12 0.39 5.80
C GLY A 68 -8.27 -1.11 5.60
N ALA A 69 -8.39 -1.56 4.36
CA ALA A 69 -8.44 -2.96 3.96
C ALA A 69 -7.04 -3.63 4.00
N ASN A 70 -6.36 -3.58 5.15
CA ASN A 70 -4.98 -4.09 5.30
C ASN A 70 -4.89 -5.62 5.34
N ARG A 71 -6.00 -6.33 5.60
CA ARG A 71 -6.04 -7.80 5.70
C ARG A 71 -6.96 -8.45 4.68
N ASP A 72 -8.13 -7.85 4.45
CA ASP A 72 -9.05 -8.14 3.36
C ASP A 72 -10.18 -7.08 3.33
N ALA A 73 -10.98 -7.11 2.27
CA ALA A 73 -12.31 -6.51 2.19
C ALA A 73 -13.29 -7.50 1.58
N GLU A 74 -13.27 -8.75 2.05
CA GLU A 74 -13.99 -9.86 1.43
C GLU A 74 -15.51 -9.62 1.27
N PRO A 75 -16.24 -9.05 2.25
CA PRO A 75 -17.66 -8.74 2.07
C PRO A 75 -17.91 -7.79 0.90
N LEU A 76 -17.05 -6.79 0.72
CA LEU A 76 -17.12 -5.85 -0.40
C LEU A 76 -16.80 -6.54 -1.72
N CYS A 77 -15.77 -7.38 -1.74
CA CYS A 77 -15.35 -8.10 -2.94
C CYS A 77 -16.29 -9.24 -3.35
N LYS A 78 -17.09 -9.78 -2.45
CA LYS A 78 -18.23 -10.65 -2.79
C LYS A 78 -19.35 -9.89 -3.49
N LEU A 79 -19.65 -8.67 -3.03
CA LEU A 79 -20.67 -7.81 -3.64
C LEU A 79 -20.22 -7.24 -4.99
N LEU A 80 -18.94 -6.88 -5.09
CA LEU A 80 -18.34 -6.21 -6.25
C LEU A 80 -17.26 -7.09 -6.90
N SER A 81 -17.59 -8.35 -7.15
CA SER A 81 -16.64 -9.35 -7.67
C SER A 81 -16.05 -8.99 -9.05
N TRP A 82 -16.76 -8.18 -9.82
CA TRP A 82 -16.31 -7.67 -11.12
C TRP A 82 -15.40 -6.44 -11.01
N ALA A 83 -15.32 -5.80 -9.84
CA ALA A 83 -14.54 -4.59 -9.67
C ALA A 83 -13.04 -4.93 -9.63
N GLU A 84 -12.23 -4.17 -10.38
CA GLU A 84 -10.78 -4.38 -10.46
C GLU A 84 -10.06 -4.47 -9.11
N PRO A 85 -10.40 -3.67 -8.06
CA PRO A 85 -9.76 -3.80 -6.75
C PRO A 85 -9.95 -5.16 -6.07
N CYS A 86 -10.81 -6.03 -6.58
CA CYS A 86 -11.12 -7.33 -5.98
C CYS A 86 -10.44 -8.53 -6.66
N ASN A 87 -9.43 -8.29 -7.50
CA ASN A 87 -8.65 -9.38 -8.11
C ASN A 87 -7.66 -10.04 -7.12
N GLN A 88 -7.18 -11.24 -7.47
CA GLN A 88 -6.29 -12.05 -6.64
C GLN A 88 -4.79 -11.68 -6.73
N ILE A 89 -4.41 -10.78 -7.64
CA ILE A 89 -3.02 -10.34 -7.82
C ILE A 89 -2.77 -9.10 -6.98
N ASN A 90 -3.29 -7.95 -7.42
CA ASN A 90 -3.10 -6.66 -6.76
C ASN A 90 -4.39 -6.12 -6.12
N GLY A 91 -5.37 -6.97 -5.82
CA GLY A 91 -6.61 -6.58 -5.18
C GLY A 91 -6.64 -6.78 -3.66
N ILE A 92 -7.77 -6.42 -3.04
CA ILE A 92 -8.05 -6.49 -1.60
C ILE A 92 -8.93 -7.70 -1.20
N SER A 93 -9.11 -8.65 -2.12
CA SER A 93 -9.77 -9.92 -1.81
C SER A 93 -8.92 -10.76 -0.86
N CYS A 94 -9.58 -11.61 -0.07
CA CYS A 94 -8.88 -12.44 0.91
C CYS A 94 -7.76 -13.26 0.23
N ASN A 95 -6.58 -13.26 0.86
CA ASN A 95 -5.39 -13.96 0.37
C ASN A 95 -4.86 -13.53 -1.01
N SER A 96 -5.22 -12.34 -1.51
CA SER A 96 -4.58 -11.81 -2.72
C SER A 96 -3.06 -11.75 -2.57
N ALA A 97 -2.32 -11.86 -3.67
CA ALA A 97 -0.86 -11.80 -3.64
C ALA A 97 -0.36 -10.51 -2.97
N PHE A 98 -1.04 -9.40 -3.25
CA PHE A 98 -0.74 -8.11 -2.63
C PHE A 98 -0.95 -8.11 -1.11
N LEU A 99 -2.06 -8.64 -0.60
CA LEU A 99 -2.31 -8.68 0.85
C LEU A 99 -1.36 -9.64 1.56
N ARG A 100 -0.96 -10.74 0.92
CA ARG A 100 0.09 -11.62 1.48
C ARG A 100 1.42 -10.89 1.57
N ASP A 101 1.80 -10.17 0.52
CA ASP A 101 3.05 -9.43 0.46
C ASP A 101 3.14 -8.38 1.59
N ILE A 102 2.15 -7.50 1.76
CA ILE A 102 2.20 -6.45 2.81
C ILE A 102 2.06 -6.99 4.25
N ASN A 103 1.66 -8.25 4.42
CA ASN A 103 1.49 -8.91 5.72
C ASN A 103 2.52 -10.02 5.97
N SER A 104 3.55 -10.14 5.12
CA SER A 104 4.63 -11.13 5.25
C SER A 104 5.84 -10.65 6.06
N VAL A 105 5.78 -9.41 6.55
CA VAL A 105 6.80 -8.71 7.36
C VAL A 105 6.43 -8.66 8.83
#